data_AF-A0A1I1WY76-F1
#
_entry.id   AF-A0A1I1WY76-F1
#
_cell.length_a   1.000
_cell.length_b   1.000
_cell.length_c   1.000
_cell.angle_alpha   90.00
_cell.angle_beta   90.00
_cell.angle_gamma   90.00
#
_symmetry.space_group_name_H-M   'P 1'
#
loop_
_entity.id
_entity.type
_entity.pdbx_description
1 polymer ?
#
loop_
_entity_poly.entity_id
_entity_poly.type
_entity_poly.pdbx_seq_one_letter_code
_entity_poly.pdbx_strand_id
1 'polypeptide(L)'
;MKTWLGPLSALLGAAIVLAAPGCGNTNNNVTASESGSDSDATAGPTSTATDGTVTASGSDSDSGETEGTGSASMTSLPTTGDPTAGTDTSQTTSTTDPDTTSTTSPVSTTGPDTATDPGTSSTTDSGTTEPDCVPAGDEVCNDLDDDCNGIVDDVDVGGDGICDCLNIAIFGNEGANPSAEFQAWLEAQGTQVDRISLDITPIDAVTLDKYDIVILDWLVRTYSADEAALIKTWVDGGGGLMSMTGHTNNQTVVERPNSIIAPMGLAYNASQGFFSGPVTQWAQHPITQGITSVSFYGGLYIDITDDGVATNEVIGTLPQGPVAVAQVRNDGKLFIFGDEWIEFDSEWQQIPQIKQFWVNILAWLSPQNFCTIPQ
;
A
#
# COMPACT_ATOMS: atom_id res chain seq x y z
N MET A 1 -12.38 21.49 44.23
CA MET A 1 -11.65 21.03 45.44
C MET A 1 -12.37 19.86 46.10
N LYS A 2 -11.91 18.63 45.88
CA LYS A 2 -11.86 17.58 46.91
C LYS A 2 -10.98 16.46 46.39
N THR A 3 -9.86 16.25 47.05
CA THR A 3 -8.84 15.25 46.73
C THR A 3 -9.25 13.89 47.27
N TRP A 4 -8.90 12.83 46.54
CA TRP A 4 -8.81 11.49 47.10
C TRP A 4 -7.55 10.82 46.56
N LEU A 5 -6.78 10.17 47.43
CA LEU A 5 -5.41 9.75 47.18
C LEU A 5 -5.15 8.39 47.82
N GLY A 6 -4.60 7.48 47.02
CA GLY A 6 -3.80 6.34 47.46
C GLY A 6 -4.45 4.95 47.33
N PRO A 7 -3.66 3.87 47.49
CA PRO A 7 -2.19 3.83 47.52
C PRO A 7 -1.56 2.88 46.48
N LEU A 8 -0.24 2.98 46.33
CA LEU A 8 0.61 2.03 45.60
C LEU A 8 0.48 0.60 46.17
N SER A 9 0.70 -0.38 45.31
CA SER A 9 1.36 -1.64 45.69
C SER A 9 2.19 -2.14 44.51
N ALA A 10 3.51 -2.05 44.64
CA ALA A 10 4.45 -2.67 43.71
C ALA A 10 4.65 -4.14 44.12
N LEU A 11 4.76 -5.04 43.14
CA LEU A 11 5.11 -6.43 43.36
C LEU A 11 6.32 -6.78 42.50
N LEU A 12 7.33 -7.37 43.16
CA LEU A 12 8.69 -7.46 42.67
C LEU A 12 9.05 -8.91 42.33
N GLY A 13 9.63 -9.13 41.15
CA GLY A 13 10.57 -10.22 40.89
C GLY A 13 10.00 -11.56 40.44
N ALA A 14 10.51 -12.04 39.30
CA ALA A 14 11.46 -13.16 39.30
C ALA A 14 12.24 -13.17 37.97
N ALA A 15 13.56 -12.93 38.03
CA ALA A 15 14.44 -13.15 36.89
C ALA A 15 14.98 -14.58 36.95
N ILE A 16 14.77 -15.38 35.89
CA ILE A 16 15.38 -16.70 35.76
C ILE A 16 16.66 -16.55 34.94
N VAL A 17 17.80 -16.73 35.62
CA VAL A 17 19.11 -16.91 34.98
C VAL A 17 19.30 -18.41 34.76
N LEU A 18 19.48 -18.84 33.51
CA LEU A 18 19.93 -20.18 33.18
C LEU A 18 21.35 -20.11 32.60
N ALA A 19 22.29 -20.72 33.30
CA ALA A 19 23.70 -20.72 32.94
C ALA A 19 24.04 -21.87 31.98
N ALA A 20 24.93 -21.60 31.02
CA ALA A 20 25.52 -22.63 30.19
C ALA A 20 26.67 -23.38 30.91
N PRO A 21 26.83 -24.69 30.71
CA PRO A 21 28.09 -25.39 30.93
C PRO A 21 28.91 -25.44 29.63
N GLY A 22 30.20 -25.10 29.70
CA GLY A 22 31.11 -25.17 28.56
C GLY A 22 31.96 -26.45 28.49
N CYS A 23 32.75 -26.53 27.42
CA CYS A 23 33.94 -27.36 27.21
C CYS A 23 33.75 -28.89 27.11
N GLY A 24 34.00 -29.41 25.90
CA GLY A 24 34.13 -30.84 25.61
C GLY A 24 34.92 -31.10 24.32
N ASN A 25 36.22 -30.79 24.32
CA ASN A 25 37.11 -31.06 23.19
C ASN A 25 37.66 -32.49 23.27
N THR A 26 37.33 -33.36 22.30
CA THR A 26 38.01 -34.66 22.11
C THR A 26 38.24 -34.94 20.64
N ASN A 27 39.50 -34.80 20.22
CA ASN A 27 40.03 -35.51 19.05
C ASN A 27 39.85 -37.03 19.25
N ASN A 28 39.44 -37.75 18.21
CA ASN A 28 39.99 -39.08 17.99
C ASN A 28 39.99 -39.46 16.50
N ASN A 29 41.19 -39.79 16.02
CA ASN A 29 41.48 -40.24 14.68
C ASN A 29 41.49 -41.78 14.68
N VAL A 30 40.69 -42.44 13.84
CA VAL A 30 40.82 -43.87 13.55
C VAL A 30 40.67 -44.12 12.05
N THR A 31 41.75 -44.64 11.45
CA THR A 31 41.87 -45.05 10.05
C THR A 31 41.54 -46.53 9.84
N ALA A 32 40.74 -46.83 8.80
CA ALA A 32 40.73 -48.07 7.97
C ALA A 32 39.68 -47.85 6.84
N SER A 33 39.94 -47.93 5.52
CA SER A 33 40.40 -49.06 4.67
C SER A 33 39.41 -50.25 4.71
N GLU A 34 38.84 -50.81 3.63
CA GLU A 34 38.92 -50.64 2.16
C GLU A 34 37.51 -50.88 1.52
N SER A 35 37.20 -51.17 0.23
CA SER A 35 37.95 -51.30 -1.06
C SER A 35 36.98 -51.22 -2.27
N GLY A 36 37.48 -50.77 -3.45
CA GLY A 36 37.02 -51.17 -4.80
C GLY A 36 36.39 -50.05 -5.66
N SER A 37 36.96 -49.59 -6.80
CA SER A 37 37.10 -50.24 -8.14
C SER A 37 35.74 -50.58 -8.76
N ASP A 38 35.33 -50.12 -9.95
CA ASP A 38 36.04 -49.90 -11.23
C ASP A 38 35.53 -48.62 -11.95
N SER A 39 36.35 -47.75 -12.55
CA SER A 39 37.09 -47.84 -13.83
C SER A 39 36.21 -47.73 -15.11
N ASP A 40 36.38 -46.63 -15.84
CA ASP A 40 36.84 -46.67 -17.24
C ASP A 40 37.47 -45.32 -17.65
N ALA A 41 38.29 -45.31 -18.70
CA ALA A 41 39.14 -44.19 -19.09
C ALA A 41 39.07 -43.91 -20.60
N THR A 42 39.30 -42.66 -21.03
CA THR A 42 39.72 -42.40 -22.42
C THR A 42 40.69 -41.22 -22.53
N ALA A 43 41.73 -41.43 -23.35
CA ALA A 43 42.99 -40.70 -23.40
C ALA A 43 42.93 -39.22 -23.85
N GLY A 44 44.02 -38.48 -23.54
CA GLY A 44 44.33 -37.14 -24.07
C GLY A 44 44.84 -37.14 -25.53
N PRO A 45 45.65 -36.14 -25.95
CA PRO A 45 47.01 -36.03 -25.41
C PRO A 45 47.61 -34.61 -25.17
N THR A 46 48.51 -34.58 -24.19
CA THR A 46 49.75 -33.79 -24.01
C THR A 46 50.13 -32.61 -24.94
N SER A 47 50.55 -31.51 -24.29
CA SER A 47 51.73 -30.71 -24.68
C SER A 47 52.50 -30.25 -23.41
N THR A 48 53.74 -29.77 -23.57
CA THR A 48 54.83 -30.05 -22.60
C THR A 48 55.58 -28.80 -22.11
N ALA A 49 56.00 -28.82 -20.82
CA ALA A 49 57.08 -28.01 -20.22
C ALA A 49 56.87 -26.46 -20.19
N THR A 50 57.55 -25.64 -19.37
CA THR A 50 58.76 -25.87 -18.54
C THR A 50 58.74 -24.89 -17.34
N ASP A 51 59.20 -25.37 -16.18
CA ASP A 51 60.21 -24.79 -15.25
C ASP A 51 60.20 -23.29 -14.86
N GLY A 52 60.60 -22.98 -13.62
CA GLY A 52 60.79 -21.60 -13.15
C GLY A 52 60.55 -21.33 -11.66
N THR A 53 61.29 -21.96 -10.75
CA THR A 53 61.30 -21.58 -9.31
C THR A 53 62.23 -20.40 -9.06
N VAL A 54 61.75 -19.31 -8.44
CA VAL A 54 62.60 -18.25 -7.86
C VAL A 54 62.10 -17.83 -6.48
N THR A 55 63.05 -17.61 -5.57
CA THR A 55 62.86 -17.49 -4.11
C THR A 55 62.85 -16.04 -3.62
N ALA A 56 62.05 -15.75 -2.58
CA ALA A 56 62.18 -14.69 -1.56
C ALA A 56 62.71 -13.27 -1.94
N SER A 57 62.07 -12.19 -1.51
CA SER A 57 62.21 -11.68 -0.12
C SER A 57 61.20 -10.57 0.18
N GLY A 58 60.86 -10.40 1.47
CA GLY A 58 59.74 -9.55 1.92
C GLY A 58 59.97 -8.04 1.97
N SER A 59 58.98 -7.35 2.55
CA SER A 59 59.09 -6.04 3.22
C SER A 59 57.84 -5.82 4.08
N ASP A 60 58.02 -5.31 5.30
CA ASP A 60 56.92 -4.93 6.19
C ASP A 60 56.09 -3.76 5.64
N SER A 61 54.82 -3.67 6.04
CA SER A 61 54.10 -2.40 6.23
C SER A 61 52.90 -2.58 7.17
N ASP A 62 53.08 -2.10 8.39
CA ASP A 62 52.07 -1.93 9.43
C ASP A 62 51.16 -0.72 9.11
N SER A 63 49.83 -0.87 9.25
CA SER A 63 48.90 0.23 9.50
C SER A 63 47.55 -0.33 9.96
N GLY A 64 47.17 -0.04 11.21
CA GLY A 64 45.94 -0.53 11.82
C GLY A 64 44.67 0.17 11.33
N GLU A 65 43.59 -0.60 11.20
CA GLU A 65 42.24 -0.07 10.97
C GLU A 65 41.66 0.48 12.27
N THR A 66 40.98 1.63 12.16
CA THR A 66 40.22 2.23 13.27
C THR A 66 38.77 2.32 12.83
N GLU A 67 37.87 1.60 13.48
CA GLU A 67 36.44 1.57 13.14
C GLU A 67 35.80 2.95 13.39
N GLY A 68 35.28 3.56 12.31
CA GLY A 68 34.55 4.82 12.37
C GLY A 68 33.04 4.58 12.35
N THR A 69 32.36 4.87 13.46
CA THR A 69 30.90 4.78 13.57
C THR A 69 30.22 5.97 12.88
N GLY A 70 29.61 5.72 11.71
CA GLY A 70 28.85 6.72 10.96
C GLY A 70 27.45 6.94 11.52
N SER A 71 27.25 7.99 12.32
CA SER A 71 25.91 8.45 12.73
C SER A 71 25.47 9.63 11.85
N ALA A 72 24.49 9.41 10.97
CA ALA A 72 23.97 10.42 10.06
C ALA A 72 22.93 11.31 10.76
N SER A 73 23.39 12.43 11.33
CA SER A 73 22.50 13.45 11.91
C SER A 73 22.23 14.58 10.90
N MET A 74 21.04 14.57 10.29
CA MET A 74 20.57 15.64 9.40
C MET A 74 20.15 16.87 10.23
N THR A 75 21.10 17.78 10.48
CA THR A 75 20.81 19.07 11.13
C THR A 75 20.53 20.15 10.07
N SER A 76 19.29 20.61 9.97
CA SER A 76 18.90 21.71 9.08
C SER A 76 19.44 23.07 9.57
N LEU A 77 20.15 23.78 8.70
CA LEU A 77 20.59 25.17 8.94
C LEU A 77 19.50 26.17 8.48
N PRO A 78 19.19 27.23 9.26
CA PRO A 78 18.26 28.27 8.83
C PRO A 78 18.95 29.30 7.93
N THR A 79 18.37 29.59 6.77
CA THR A 79 18.82 30.68 5.89
C THR A 79 18.09 31.97 6.24
N THR A 80 18.79 32.93 6.82
CA THR A 80 18.30 34.31 7.00
C THR A 80 18.79 35.20 5.86
N GLY A 81 17.87 35.94 5.24
CA GLY A 81 18.14 36.88 4.15
C GLY A 81 17.08 37.99 4.12
N ASP A 82 17.50 39.19 4.55
CA ASP A 82 16.65 40.39 4.75
C ASP A 82 16.30 41.06 3.40
N PRO A 83 15.23 41.88 3.29
CA PRO A 83 14.73 42.39 2.02
C PRO A 83 15.47 43.66 1.56
N THR A 84 15.30 44.04 0.30
CA THR A 84 15.65 45.39 -0.17
C THR A 84 14.60 45.91 -1.13
N ALA A 85 14.09 47.11 -0.86
CA ALA A 85 13.06 47.76 -1.66
C ALA A 85 13.66 48.37 -2.95
N GLY A 86 12.88 48.35 -4.03
CA GLY A 86 13.21 48.99 -5.31
C GLY A 86 11.94 49.46 -6.00
N THR A 87 11.54 50.70 -5.75
CA THR A 87 10.57 51.42 -6.59
C THR A 87 11.16 51.66 -7.97
N ASP A 88 10.39 51.40 -9.03
CA ASP A 88 10.32 52.37 -10.13
C ASP A 88 8.95 52.40 -10.81
N THR A 89 8.69 53.52 -11.47
CA THR A 89 7.41 53.95 -12.03
C THR A 89 7.45 53.87 -13.55
N SER A 90 6.42 53.32 -14.19
CA SER A 90 6.06 53.76 -15.54
C SER A 90 4.59 53.58 -15.83
N GLN A 91 3.96 54.69 -16.18
CA GLN A 91 2.62 54.74 -16.74
C GLN A 91 2.63 54.24 -18.19
N THR A 92 1.59 53.54 -18.60
CA THR A 92 1.07 53.76 -19.96
C THR A 92 -0.45 53.63 -19.96
N THR A 93 -1.10 54.73 -20.32
CA THR A 93 -2.55 54.83 -20.55
C THR A 93 -2.94 54.19 -21.88
N SER A 94 -4.03 53.43 -21.93
CA SER A 94 -4.82 53.25 -23.16
C SER A 94 -6.27 52.91 -22.83
N THR A 95 -7.18 53.81 -23.21
CA THR A 95 -8.63 53.70 -23.07
C THR A 95 -9.25 53.06 -24.31
N THR A 96 -10.17 52.11 -24.15
CA THR A 96 -11.40 52.05 -24.96
C THR A 96 -12.52 51.40 -24.13
N ASP A 97 -13.69 52.03 -24.13
CA ASP A 97 -14.93 51.53 -23.52
C ASP A 97 -15.89 51.02 -24.64
N PRO A 98 -17.19 50.78 -24.43
CA PRO A 98 -17.78 49.45 -24.61
C PRO A 98 -18.55 49.31 -25.94
N ASP A 99 -18.89 48.08 -26.35
CA ASP A 99 -20.15 47.91 -27.07
C ASP A 99 -20.88 46.57 -26.83
N THR A 100 -22.14 46.78 -26.50
CA THR A 100 -23.31 45.92 -26.56
C THR A 100 -23.33 44.89 -27.68
N THR A 101 -23.81 43.67 -27.39
CA THR A 101 -24.87 43.05 -28.22
C THR A 101 -25.69 42.06 -27.42
N SER A 102 -27.00 42.25 -27.46
CA SER A 102 -27.99 41.30 -26.96
C SER A 102 -28.52 40.46 -28.13
N THR A 103 -28.72 39.16 -27.92
CA THR A 103 -29.49 38.31 -28.83
C THR A 103 -30.46 37.44 -28.04
N THR A 104 -31.72 37.87 -28.04
CA THR A 104 -32.88 37.10 -27.61
C THR A 104 -33.38 36.21 -28.76
N SER A 105 -34.03 35.08 -28.42
CA SER A 105 -35.12 34.39 -29.14
C SER A 105 -34.92 32.86 -29.25
N PRO A 106 -36.00 32.05 -29.39
CA PRO A 106 -37.37 32.27 -28.92
C PRO A 106 -37.98 31.08 -28.15
N VAL A 107 -39.17 31.35 -27.61
CA VAL A 107 -40.12 30.38 -27.04
C VAL A 107 -40.49 29.26 -28.02
N SER A 108 -40.67 28.05 -27.51
CA SER A 108 -41.59 27.05 -28.07
C SER A 108 -42.50 26.50 -26.97
N THR A 109 -43.80 26.39 -27.25
CA THR A 109 -44.85 25.98 -26.31
C THR A 109 -45.54 24.68 -26.74
N THR A 110 -46.45 24.22 -25.88
CA THR A 110 -47.56 23.27 -26.11
C THR A 110 -47.26 21.77 -26.21
N GLY A 111 -47.84 21.03 -25.26
CA GLY A 111 -48.03 19.57 -25.32
C GLY A 111 -48.29 18.93 -23.95
N PRO A 112 -49.51 19.04 -23.37
CA PRO A 112 -49.89 18.28 -22.17
C PRO A 112 -50.71 17.03 -22.55
N ASP A 113 -50.23 15.83 -22.24
CA ASP A 113 -51.02 14.61 -22.48
C ASP A 113 -50.96 13.58 -21.35
N THR A 114 -52.17 13.21 -20.91
CA THR A 114 -52.61 11.95 -20.26
C THR A 114 -51.82 11.35 -19.10
N ALA A 115 -52.41 11.47 -17.91
CA ALA A 115 -52.25 10.50 -16.84
C ALA A 115 -52.90 9.15 -17.21
N THR A 116 -52.20 8.04 -16.94
CA THR A 116 -52.77 6.69 -16.95
C THR A 116 -52.21 5.88 -15.77
N ASP A 117 -53.08 5.67 -14.78
CA ASP A 117 -53.31 4.42 -14.01
C ASP A 117 -52.15 3.70 -13.28
N PRO A 118 -52.20 3.55 -11.93
CA PRO A 118 -51.23 2.77 -11.17
C PRO A 118 -51.48 1.26 -11.29
N GLY A 119 -50.98 0.67 -12.38
CA GLY A 119 -50.90 -0.78 -12.54
C GLY A 119 -50.09 -1.43 -11.41
N THR A 120 -50.78 -2.13 -10.51
CA THR A 120 -50.16 -2.87 -9.41
C THR A 120 -49.42 -4.09 -9.97
N SER A 121 -48.15 -3.90 -10.31
CA SER A 121 -47.28 -4.99 -10.77
C SER A 121 -46.93 -5.86 -9.56
N SER A 122 -47.60 -7.02 -9.46
CA SER A 122 -47.16 -8.09 -8.58
C SER A 122 -45.75 -8.49 -9.01
N THR A 123 -44.75 -8.18 -8.18
CA THR A 123 -43.41 -8.74 -8.29
C THR A 123 -43.54 -10.25 -8.13
N THR A 124 -43.62 -10.95 -9.25
CA THR A 124 -43.35 -12.38 -9.30
C THR A 124 -41.92 -12.53 -8.83
N ASP A 125 -41.79 -12.98 -7.59
CA ASP A 125 -40.55 -13.43 -6.99
C ASP A 125 -40.09 -14.66 -7.78
N SER A 126 -39.43 -14.39 -8.91
CA SER A 126 -38.66 -15.37 -9.65
C SER A 126 -37.41 -15.64 -8.84
N GLY A 127 -37.61 -16.35 -7.72
CA GLY A 127 -36.58 -17.08 -7.04
C GLY A 127 -36.00 -18.06 -8.05
N THR A 128 -35.00 -17.58 -8.79
CA THR A 128 -33.93 -18.43 -9.28
C THR A 128 -33.39 -19.10 -8.04
N THR A 129 -33.78 -20.36 -7.85
CA THR A 129 -33.00 -21.27 -7.02
C THR A 129 -31.62 -21.27 -7.65
N GLU A 130 -30.73 -20.43 -7.10
CA GLU A 130 -29.30 -20.72 -7.14
C GLU A 130 -29.16 -22.19 -6.75
N PRO A 131 -28.34 -22.96 -7.48
CA PRO A 131 -28.18 -24.37 -7.18
C PRO A 131 -27.81 -24.47 -5.70
N ASP A 132 -28.60 -25.22 -4.91
CA ASP A 132 -28.29 -25.46 -3.49
C ASP A 132 -26.81 -25.82 -3.41
N CYS A 133 -26.02 -24.98 -2.73
CA CYS A 133 -24.60 -25.23 -2.58
C CYS A 133 -24.42 -26.62 -1.98
N VAL A 134 -23.64 -27.47 -2.66
CA VAL A 134 -23.38 -28.85 -2.23
C VAL A 134 -21.93 -28.89 -1.77
N PRO A 135 -21.65 -29.01 -0.45
CA PRO A 135 -20.29 -28.96 0.07
C PRO A 135 -19.38 -29.94 -0.67
N ALA A 136 -18.41 -29.42 -1.42
CA ALA A 136 -17.68 -30.14 -2.45
C ALA A 136 -16.33 -30.69 -1.95
N GLY A 137 -15.74 -30.07 -0.92
CA GLY A 137 -14.45 -30.47 -0.38
C GLY A 137 -13.89 -29.51 0.67
N ASP A 138 -12.57 -29.37 0.65
CA ASP A 138 -11.88 -28.22 1.24
C ASP A 138 -12.00 -27.04 0.25
N GLU A 139 -12.15 -25.81 0.75
CA GLU A 139 -12.25 -24.59 -0.06
C GLU A 139 -11.02 -24.41 -0.98
N VAL A 140 -11.22 -23.99 -2.24
CA VAL A 140 -10.14 -23.68 -3.18
C VAL A 140 -10.49 -22.45 -4.01
N CYS A 141 -9.52 -21.55 -4.23
CA CYS A 141 -9.68 -20.31 -5.00
C CYS A 141 -10.26 -20.55 -6.41
N ASN A 142 -11.57 -20.39 -6.60
CA ASN A 142 -12.25 -20.63 -7.86
C ASN A 142 -13.52 -19.79 -8.11
N ASP A 143 -13.73 -18.72 -7.33
CA ASP A 143 -14.89 -17.84 -7.35
C ASP A 143 -16.21 -18.53 -6.90
N LEU A 144 -16.13 -19.63 -6.13
CA LEU A 144 -17.29 -20.35 -5.56
C LEU A 144 -17.07 -20.63 -4.07
N ASP A 145 -18.15 -20.52 -3.29
CA ASP A 145 -18.28 -21.04 -1.93
C ASP A 145 -18.37 -22.58 -2.01
N ASP A 146 -17.26 -23.30 -1.79
CA ASP A 146 -17.15 -24.76 -1.96
C ASP A 146 -17.56 -25.52 -0.67
N ASP A 147 -17.47 -24.89 0.50
CA ASP A 147 -17.88 -25.46 1.80
C ASP A 147 -19.33 -25.11 2.23
N CYS A 148 -19.95 -24.14 1.54
CA CYS A 148 -21.29 -23.60 1.73
C CYS A 148 -21.49 -22.77 3.01
N ASN A 149 -20.46 -22.07 3.49
CA ASN A 149 -20.52 -21.23 4.69
C ASN A 149 -21.10 -19.82 4.43
N GLY A 150 -21.25 -19.42 3.15
CA GLY A 150 -21.75 -18.11 2.72
C GLY A 150 -20.65 -17.07 2.47
N ILE A 151 -19.40 -17.49 2.46
CA ILE A 151 -18.21 -16.71 2.10
C ILE A 151 -17.55 -17.44 0.93
N VAL A 152 -17.18 -16.71 -0.11
CA VAL A 152 -16.48 -17.24 -1.28
C VAL A 152 -14.97 -17.19 -1.04
N ASP A 153 -14.28 -18.27 -1.40
CA ASP A 153 -12.82 -18.37 -1.49
C ASP A 153 -12.09 -18.03 -0.16
N ASP A 154 -12.64 -18.39 1.00
CA ASP A 154 -12.17 -17.92 2.33
C ASP A 154 -10.87 -18.57 2.87
N VAL A 155 -9.99 -18.97 1.96
CA VAL A 155 -8.74 -19.69 2.21
C VAL A 155 -7.64 -18.79 2.82
N ASP A 156 -7.18 -19.13 4.03
CA ASP A 156 -5.97 -18.58 4.69
C ASP A 156 -5.05 -19.75 5.10
N VAL A 157 -4.13 -20.17 4.23
CA VAL A 157 -3.12 -21.23 4.50
C VAL A 157 -1.92 -20.65 5.27
N GLY A 158 -2.22 -20.08 6.44
CA GLY A 158 -1.22 -19.61 7.39
C GLY A 158 -1.81 -19.25 8.75
N GLY A 159 -3.08 -18.84 8.78
CA GLY A 159 -3.68 -18.11 9.88
C GLY A 159 -3.06 -16.72 10.03
N ASP A 160 -2.65 -16.08 8.93
CA ASP A 160 -2.03 -14.75 8.95
C ASP A 160 -3.02 -13.59 8.78
N GLY A 161 -4.29 -13.91 8.46
CA GLY A 161 -5.39 -12.97 8.35
C GLY A 161 -5.50 -12.30 6.97
N ILE A 162 -4.67 -12.70 6.01
CA ILE A 162 -4.83 -12.39 4.58
C ILE A 162 -5.38 -13.64 3.89
N CYS A 163 -6.11 -13.42 2.81
CA CYS A 163 -6.72 -14.48 2.05
C CYS A 163 -5.87 -14.82 0.83
N ASP A 164 -5.48 -16.09 0.70
CA ASP A 164 -4.60 -16.58 -0.35
C ASP A 164 -5.19 -16.36 -1.75
N CYS A 165 -6.52 -16.30 -1.86
CA CYS A 165 -7.24 -16.18 -3.13
C CYS A 165 -7.29 -14.75 -3.69
N LEU A 166 -6.77 -13.74 -2.99
CA LEU A 166 -6.79 -12.35 -3.46
C LEU A 166 -5.87 -12.14 -4.67
N ASN A 167 -6.43 -11.54 -5.72
CA ASN A 167 -5.71 -11.03 -6.88
C ASN A 167 -5.45 -9.53 -6.69
N ILE A 168 -4.18 -9.16 -6.50
CA ILE A 168 -3.76 -7.79 -6.18
C ILE A 168 -2.96 -7.20 -7.34
N ALA A 169 -3.42 -6.08 -7.89
CA ALA A 169 -2.63 -5.27 -8.82
C ALA A 169 -1.94 -4.11 -8.11
N ILE A 170 -0.64 -3.95 -8.30
CA ILE A 170 0.11 -2.76 -7.87
C ILE A 170 0.36 -1.86 -9.08
N PHE A 171 -0.17 -0.64 -9.06
CA PHE A 171 -0.07 0.32 -10.16
C PHE A 171 1.11 1.26 -9.95
N GLY A 172 2.16 1.12 -10.78
CA GLY A 172 3.33 2.00 -10.80
C GLY A 172 4.64 1.30 -10.40
N ASN A 173 5.71 2.08 -10.27
CA ASN A 173 7.07 1.55 -10.09
C ASN A 173 7.33 1.04 -8.68
N GLU A 174 8.21 0.05 -8.53
CA GLU A 174 8.88 -0.23 -7.25
C GLU A 174 9.63 1.01 -6.77
N GLY A 175 9.50 1.35 -5.48
CA GLY A 175 10.07 2.55 -4.85
C GLY A 175 11.59 2.72 -5.02
N ALA A 176 12.08 3.96 -4.82
CA ALA A 176 13.51 4.26 -4.88
C ALA A 176 14.31 3.73 -3.66
N ASN A 177 13.61 3.45 -2.56
CA ASN A 177 14.13 2.75 -1.39
C ASN A 177 13.66 1.28 -1.43
N PRO A 178 14.23 0.36 -0.63
CA PRO A 178 13.72 -1.00 -0.49
C PRO A 178 12.29 -1.02 0.09
N SER A 179 11.31 -1.04 -0.81
CA SER A 179 10.02 -1.74 -0.68
C SER A 179 10.06 -3.07 -1.42
N ALA A 180 11.26 -3.60 -1.67
CA ALA A 180 11.50 -4.83 -2.43
C ALA A 180 10.80 -6.04 -1.82
N GLU A 181 10.62 -6.05 -0.50
CA GLU A 181 9.87 -7.10 0.20
C GLU A 181 8.37 -6.81 0.30
N PHE A 182 7.82 -5.66 -0.14
CA PHE A 182 6.38 -5.40 -0.03
C PHE A 182 5.55 -6.34 -0.92
N GLN A 183 5.89 -6.37 -2.22
CA GLN A 183 5.26 -7.31 -3.16
C GLN A 183 5.59 -8.76 -2.79
N ALA A 184 6.85 -9.07 -2.50
CA ALA A 184 7.26 -10.44 -2.11
C ALA A 184 6.63 -10.90 -0.79
N TRP A 185 6.29 -9.97 0.13
CA TRP A 185 5.53 -10.27 1.33
C TRP A 185 4.09 -10.61 0.98
N LEU A 186 3.39 -9.79 0.18
CA LEU A 186 2.02 -10.10 -0.29
C LEU A 186 1.96 -11.49 -0.95
N GLU A 187 2.88 -11.79 -1.87
CA GLU A 187 3.02 -13.12 -2.50
C GLU A 187 3.31 -14.25 -1.49
N ALA A 188 3.99 -13.95 -0.39
CA ALA A 188 4.25 -14.89 0.71
C ALA A 188 3.08 -15.04 1.70
N GLN A 189 2.00 -14.25 1.56
CA GLN A 189 0.70 -14.44 2.23
C GLN A 189 -0.32 -15.07 1.25
N GLY A 190 0.17 -15.97 0.38
CA GLY A 190 -0.62 -16.74 -0.59
C GLY A 190 -1.13 -15.99 -1.82
N THR A 191 -1.33 -14.67 -1.71
CA THR A 191 -1.97 -13.84 -2.75
C THR A 191 -1.27 -13.87 -4.11
N GLN A 192 -2.05 -13.69 -5.19
CA GLN A 192 -1.50 -13.44 -6.53
C GLN A 192 -1.27 -11.93 -6.70
N VAL A 193 -0.04 -11.52 -7.00
CA VAL A 193 0.33 -10.10 -7.14
C VAL A 193 0.93 -9.79 -8.51
N ASP A 194 0.35 -8.82 -9.22
CA ASP A 194 0.88 -8.29 -10.48
C ASP A 194 1.24 -6.80 -10.34
N ARG A 195 2.45 -6.40 -10.72
CA ARG A 195 2.82 -4.98 -10.84
C ARG A 195 2.60 -4.49 -12.28
N ILE A 196 1.66 -3.56 -12.46
CA ILE A 196 1.19 -3.09 -13.77
C ILE A 196 1.18 -1.55 -13.87
N SER A 197 0.68 -1.03 -15.00
CA SER A 197 0.66 0.42 -15.30
C SER A 197 2.05 1.09 -15.27
N LEU A 198 3.08 0.35 -15.70
CA LEU A 198 4.48 0.80 -15.75
C LEU A 198 4.80 1.73 -16.95
N ASP A 199 3.87 1.87 -17.88
CA ASP A 199 4.00 2.74 -19.05
C ASP A 199 2.70 3.53 -19.35
N ILE A 200 2.61 4.11 -20.55
CA ILE A 200 1.47 4.93 -20.99
C ILE A 200 0.31 4.14 -21.61
N THR A 201 0.33 2.80 -21.55
CA THR A 201 -0.76 1.95 -22.02
C THR A 201 -2.00 2.22 -21.16
N PRO A 202 -3.14 2.64 -21.73
CA PRO A 202 -4.36 2.87 -20.97
C PRO A 202 -4.85 1.60 -20.28
N ILE A 203 -5.37 1.73 -19.06
CA ILE A 203 -6.04 0.62 -18.36
C ILE A 203 -7.40 0.35 -19.02
N ASP A 204 -7.75 -0.93 -19.20
CA ASP A 204 -9.04 -1.38 -19.70
C ASP A 204 -9.78 -2.27 -18.68
N ALA A 205 -11.08 -2.47 -18.89
CA ALA A 205 -11.92 -3.27 -17.99
C ALA A 205 -11.40 -4.71 -17.86
N VAL A 206 -11.03 -5.33 -18.99
CA VAL A 206 -10.50 -6.70 -19.03
C VAL A 206 -9.22 -6.88 -18.22
N THR A 207 -8.47 -5.80 -17.97
CA THR A 207 -7.32 -5.79 -17.05
C THR A 207 -7.77 -5.66 -15.60
N LEU A 208 -8.73 -4.78 -15.27
CA LEU A 208 -9.24 -4.60 -13.90
C LEU A 208 -10.07 -5.78 -13.40
N ASP A 209 -10.85 -6.43 -14.28
CA ASP A 209 -11.71 -7.58 -13.97
C ASP A 209 -10.93 -8.85 -13.53
N LYS A 210 -9.59 -8.77 -13.42
CA LYS A 210 -8.71 -9.83 -12.90
C LYS A 210 -8.29 -9.62 -11.45
N TYR A 211 -8.61 -8.47 -10.87
CA TYR A 211 -8.08 -8.03 -9.59
C TYR A 211 -9.19 -7.65 -8.64
N ASP A 212 -9.09 -8.14 -7.41
CA ASP A 212 -9.96 -7.82 -6.29
C ASP A 212 -9.54 -6.50 -5.64
N ILE A 213 -8.22 -6.28 -5.58
CA ILE A 213 -7.59 -5.11 -4.96
C ILE A 213 -6.62 -4.44 -5.94
N VAL A 214 -6.68 -3.12 -6.01
CA VAL A 214 -5.69 -2.28 -6.69
C VAL A 214 -4.98 -1.40 -5.67
N ILE A 215 -3.65 -1.40 -5.68
CA ILE A 215 -2.79 -0.57 -4.84
C ILE A 215 -2.09 0.47 -5.72
N LEU A 216 -2.29 1.77 -5.46
CA LEU A 216 -1.59 2.85 -6.17
C LEU A 216 -0.25 3.16 -5.47
N ASP A 217 0.86 2.74 -6.08
CA ASP A 217 2.23 2.86 -5.57
C ASP A 217 3.17 3.45 -6.64
N TRP A 218 3.82 4.57 -6.31
CA TRP A 218 4.69 5.36 -7.17
C TRP A 218 4.25 5.45 -8.65
N LEU A 219 3.00 5.86 -8.85
CA LEU A 219 2.38 6.01 -10.18
C LEU A 219 3.30 6.78 -11.14
N VAL A 220 3.55 6.21 -12.32
CA VAL A 220 4.52 6.75 -13.30
C VAL A 220 3.97 7.86 -14.19
N ARG A 221 2.63 7.99 -14.25
CA ARG A 221 1.91 8.92 -15.13
C ARG A 221 0.63 9.46 -14.49
N THR A 222 0.09 10.50 -15.10
CA THR A 222 -1.30 10.94 -14.90
C THR A 222 -2.21 10.05 -15.73
N TYR A 223 -3.40 9.74 -15.21
CA TYR A 223 -4.42 8.92 -15.86
C TYR A 223 -5.45 9.83 -16.55
N SER A 224 -6.02 9.33 -17.64
CA SER A 224 -7.08 10.02 -18.36
C SER A 224 -8.40 9.99 -17.60
N ALA A 225 -9.32 10.91 -17.93
CA ALA A 225 -10.65 10.93 -17.33
C ALA A 225 -11.45 9.63 -17.60
N ASP A 226 -11.21 8.98 -18.74
CA ASP A 226 -11.85 7.71 -19.10
C ASP A 226 -11.31 6.56 -18.24
N GLU A 227 -9.99 6.49 -18.00
CA GLU A 227 -9.38 5.52 -17.06
C GLU A 227 -9.84 5.74 -15.63
N ALA A 228 -9.94 6.99 -15.18
CA ALA A 228 -10.41 7.32 -13.85
C ALA A 228 -11.90 6.98 -13.65
N ALA A 229 -12.73 7.21 -14.68
CA ALA A 229 -14.13 6.79 -14.70
C ALA A 229 -14.28 5.26 -14.73
N LEU A 230 -13.39 4.56 -15.43
CA LEU A 230 -13.32 3.10 -15.46
C LEU A 230 -12.95 2.53 -14.08
N ILE A 231 -11.85 2.99 -13.47
CA ILE A 231 -11.42 2.55 -12.13
C ILE A 231 -12.53 2.84 -11.11
N LYS A 232 -13.15 4.02 -11.16
CA LYS A 232 -14.31 4.35 -10.33
C LYS A 232 -15.47 3.38 -10.53
N THR A 233 -15.74 2.96 -11.77
CA THR A 233 -16.82 2.01 -12.08
C THR A 233 -16.52 0.60 -11.55
N TRP A 234 -15.26 0.17 -11.61
CA TRP A 234 -14.79 -1.08 -11.00
C TRP A 234 -14.89 -1.04 -9.46
N VAL A 235 -14.51 0.07 -8.82
CA VAL A 235 -14.75 0.27 -7.37
C VAL A 235 -16.24 0.32 -7.06
N ASP A 236 -17.06 1.06 -7.81
CA ASP A 236 -18.51 1.10 -7.62
C ASP A 236 -19.15 -0.31 -7.71
N GLY A 237 -18.53 -1.24 -8.44
CA GLY A 237 -18.97 -2.62 -8.63
C GLY A 237 -18.37 -3.67 -7.68
N GLY A 238 -17.59 -3.28 -6.67
CA GLY A 238 -17.06 -4.19 -5.64
C GLY A 238 -15.56 -4.15 -5.40
N GLY A 239 -14.78 -3.54 -6.31
CA GLY A 239 -13.31 -3.50 -6.21
C GLY A 239 -12.77 -2.72 -4.99
N GLY A 240 -11.66 -3.20 -4.43
CA GLY A 240 -10.95 -2.57 -3.31
C GLY A 240 -9.78 -1.69 -3.76
N LEU A 241 -9.82 -0.37 -3.53
CA LEU A 241 -8.74 0.54 -3.92
C LEU A 241 -7.92 1.05 -2.73
N MET A 242 -6.63 0.70 -2.66
CA MET A 242 -5.65 1.36 -1.80
C MET A 242 -4.95 2.49 -2.56
N SER A 243 -4.81 3.66 -1.96
CA SER A 243 -3.96 4.74 -2.48
C SER A 243 -2.94 5.20 -1.44
N MET A 244 -1.70 5.34 -1.88
CA MET A 244 -0.61 6.00 -1.17
C MET A 244 -0.01 7.14 -1.99
N THR A 245 0.78 7.98 -1.34
CA THR A 245 1.53 9.09 -1.94
C THR A 245 2.69 9.48 -1.02
N GLY A 246 3.65 10.26 -1.52
CA GLY A 246 4.73 10.84 -0.71
C GLY A 246 6.14 10.52 -1.20
N HIS A 247 6.30 9.53 -2.10
CA HIS A 247 7.57 9.00 -2.64
C HIS A 247 8.61 10.05 -3.03
N THR A 248 8.15 11.26 -3.39
CA THR A 248 8.99 12.45 -3.54
C THR A 248 8.21 13.72 -3.17
N ASN A 249 8.85 14.67 -2.49
CA ASN A 249 8.27 15.97 -2.13
C ASN A 249 8.13 16.93 -3.34
N ASN A 250 7.33 16.56 -4.34
CA ASN A 250 7.01 17.39 -5.51
C ASN A 250 5.55 17.20 -5.97
N GLN A 251 5.10 18.05 -6.90
CA GLN A 251 3.71 18.10 -7.32
C GLN A 251 3.20 16.80 -8.00
N THR A 252 4.08 15.94 -8.55
CA THR A 252 3.65 14.72 -9.26
C THR A 252 3.02 13.67 -8.34
N VAL A 253 3.43 13.58 -7.07
CA VAL A 253 2.79 12.68 -6.10
C VAL A 253 1.40 13.19 -5.67
N VAL A 254 1.08 14.45 -5.93
CA VAL A 254 -0.28 15.00 -5.80
C VAL A 254 -1.08 14.68 -7.06
N GLU A 255 -0.58 15.10 -8.22
CA GLU A 255 -1.32 15.10 -9.49
C GLU A 255 -1.66 13.69 -10.00
N ARG A 256 -0.75 12.73 -9.86
CA ARG A 256 -0.91 11.38 -10.42
C ARG A 256 -2.00 10.58 -9.71
N PRO A 257 -1.96 10.35 -8.38
CA PRO A 257 -3.06 9.66 -7.71
C PRO A 257 -4.37 10.46 -7.77
N ASN A 258 -4.34 11.79 -7.63
CA ASN A 258 -5.56 12.60 -7.73
C ASN A 258 -6.25 12.47 -9.10
N SER A 259 -5.52 12.15 -10.19
CA SER A 259 -6.13 11.85 -11.48
C SER A 259 -6.99 10.58 -11.50
N ILE A 260 -6.79 9.65 -10.54
CA ILE A 260 -7.64 8.48 -10.31
C ILE A 260 -8.69 8.75 -9.23
N ILE A 261 -8.29 9.31 -8.07
CA ILE A 261 -9.17 9.34 -6.88
C ILE A 261 -10.13 10.54 -6.80
N ALA A 262 -9.85 11.66 -7.48
CA ALA A 262 -10.70 12.85 -7.41
C ALA A 262 -12.16 12.64 -7.90
N PRO A 263 -12.45 11.83 -8.94
CA PRO A 263 -13.81 11.44 -9.31
C PRO A 263 -14.61 10.68 -8.24
N MET A 264 -13.94 10.21 -7.17
CA MET A 264 -14.55 9.51 -6.03
C MET A 264 -14.60 10.40 -4.77
N GLY A 265 -14.38 11.72 -4.93
CA GLY A 265 -14.53 12.71 -3.86
C GLY A 265 -13.34 12.84 -2.91
N LEU A 266 -12.21 12.16 -3.18
CA LEU A 266 -11.01 12.19 -2.36
C LEU A 266 -9.83 12.78 -3.11
N ALA A 267 -9.00 13.59 -2.44
CA ALA A 267 -7.80 14.15 -3.04
C ALA A 267 -6.70 14.41 -2.01
N TYR A 268 -5.45 14.15 -2.37
CA TYR A 268 -4.30 14.63 -1.60
C TYR A 268 -4.11 16.13 -1.79
N ASN A 269 -3.80 16.84 -0.70
CA ASN A 269 -3.65 18.29 -0.69
C ASN A 269 -2.27 18.71 -0.13
N ALA A 270 -1.49 19.38 -0.98
CA ALA A 270 -0.15 19.88 -0.67
C ALA A 270 -0.11 21.39 -0.30
N SER A 271 -1.25 22.04 -0.08
CA SER A 271 -1.30 23.48 0.22
C SER A 271 -0.74 23.87 1.59
N GLN A 272 -0.58 22.90 2.51
CA GLN A 272 0.17 23.05 3.76
C GLN A 272 1.63 22.57 3.66
N GLY A 273 2.07 22.14 2.47
CA GLY A 273 3.34 21.44 2.26
C GLY A 273 3.29 19.96 2.67
N PHE A 274 4.44 19.29 2.52
CA PHE A 274 4.68 17.93 2.97
C PHE A 274 5.07 17.93 4.45
N PHE A 275 4.59 16.96 5.23
CA PHE A 275 4.81 16.93 6.68
C PHE A 275 5.04 15.51 7.22
N SER A 276 5.53 15.43 8.46
CA SER A 276 5.93 14.17 9.10
C SER A 276 5.51 14.14 10.57
N GLY A 277 5.26 12.94 11.09
CA GLY A 277 4.94 12.70 12.49
C GLY A 277 4.01 11.50 12.64
N PRO A 278 4.28 10.55 13.55
CA PRO A 278 3.60 9.25 13.56
C PRO A 278 2.08 9.39 13.77
N VAL A 279 1.31 8.68 12.93
CA VAL A 279 -0.16 8.67 13.06
C VAL A 279 -0.51 7.84 14.29
N THR A 280 -0.99 8.53 15.33
CA THR A 280 -1.30 7.98 16.67
C THR A 280 -2.71 8.33 17.12
N GLN A 281 -3.41 9.17 16.35
CA GLN A 281 -4.80 9.54 16.58
C GLN A 281 -5.67 8.75 15.60
N TRP A 282 -6.21 7.63 16.08
CA TRP A 282 -7.04 6.73 15.29
C TRP A 282 -8.50 6.78 15.77
N ALA A 283 -9.43 6.80 14.82
CA ALA A 283 -10.82 6.43 15.09
C ALA A 283 -10.93 4.90 15.17
N GLN A 284 -11.99 4.39 15.80
CA GLN A 284 -12.28 2.96 15.81
C GLN A 284 -12.81 2.53 14.44
N HIS A 285 -12.05 1.69 13.74
CA HIS A 285 -12.39 1.13 12.43
C HIS A 285 -11.70 -0.25 12.29
N PRO A 286 -12.18 -1.22 11.47
CA PRO A 286 -11.50 -2.50 11.29
C PRO A 286 -10.03 -2.35 10.91
N ILE A 287 -9.71 -1.45 9.97
CA ILE A 287 -8.32 -1.09 9.57
C ILE A 287 -7.43 -0.73 10.78
N THR A 288 -7.97 -0.04 11.80
CA THR A 288 -7.20 0.45 12.95
C THR A 288 -7.19 -0.52 14.14
N GLN A 289 -7.75 -1.73 14.00
CA GLN A 289 -7.79 -2.73 15.07
C GLN A 289 -6.39 -3.14 15.53
N GLY A 290 -6.08 -2.94 16.81
CA GLY A 290 -4.77 -3.23 17.39
C GLY A 290 -3.66 -2.22 17.06
N ILE A 291 -3.95 -1.21 16.25
CA ILE A 291 -2.96 -0.23 15.77
C ILE A 291 -2.85 0.94 16.75
N THR A 292 -1.63 1.25 17.18
CA THR A 292 -1.33 2.35 18.11
C THR A 292 -0.49 3.44 17.47
N SER A 293 0.36 3.09 16.51
CA SER A 293 1.22 4.03 15.78
C SER A 293 1.66 3.42 14.45
N VAL A 294 1.68 4.23 13.39
CA VAL A 294 2.41 3.93 12.14
C VAL A 294 3.31 5.11 11.75
N SER A 295 4.26 4.87 10.85
CA SER A 295 5.14 5.88 10.25
C SER A 295 4.34 6.91 9.42
N PHE A 296 4.89 8.12 9.27
CA PHE A 296 4.38 9.15 8.37
C PHE A 296 5.50 10.17 8.09
N TYR A 297 6.08 10.17 6.89
CA TYR A 297 7.37 10.83 6.61
C TYR A 297 7.42 11.56 5.26
N GLY A 298 6.69 12.68 5.18
CA GLY A 298 6.65 13.49 3.97
C GLY A 298 5.32 13.36 3.24
N GLY A 299 4.35 12.67 3.83
CA GLY A 299 2.99 12.60 3.34
C GLY A 299 2.20 13.91 3.34
N LEU A 300 0.95 13.75 2.91
CA LEU A 300 -0.04 14.78 2.61
C LEU A 300 -1.33 14.54 3.39
N TYR A 301 -2.11 15.59 3.60
CA TYR A 301 -3.46 15.45 4.15
C TYR A 301 -4.48 15.25 3.02
N ILE A 302 -5.62 14.68 3.37
CA ILE A 302 -6.68 14.27 2.45
C ILE A 302 -7.86 15.23 2.55
N ASP A 303 -8.19 15.87 1.42
CA ASP A 303 -9.45 16.58 1.24
C ASP A 303 -10.57 15.57 0.95
N ILE A 304 -11.74 15.81 1.55
CA ILE A 304 -12.95 15.02 1.34
C ILE A 304 -14.03 15.95 0.79
N THR A 305 -14.52 15.61 -0.41
CA THR A 305 -15.68 16.23 -1.06
C THR A 305 -16.82 15.23 -1.05
N ASP A 306 -17.92 15.58 -0.38
CA ASP A 306 -19.16 14.80 -0.44
C ASP A 306 -19.73 14.86 -1.87
N ASP A 307 -19.79 13.70 -2.53
CA ASP A 307 -20.35 13.52 -3.87
C ASP A 307 -21.80 13.00 -3.86
N GLY A 308 -22.36 12.77 -2.66
CA GLY A 308 -23.71 12.26 -2.45
C GLY A 308 -23.89 10.76 -2.70
N VAL A 309 -22.80 10.00 -2.93
CA VAL A 309 -22.83 8.54 -3.15
C VAL A 309 -22.05 7.79 -2.08
N ALA A 310 -20.86 8.26 -1.73
CA ALA A 310 -19.97 7.54 -0.83
C ALA A 310 -20.12 7.93 0.65
N THR A 311 -19.88 6.97 1.55
CA THR A 311 -19.70 7.23 2.99
C THR A 311 -18.22 7.31 3.30
N ASN A 312 -17.77 8.45 3.87
CA ASN A 312 -16.38 8.71 4.18
C ASN A 312 -16.14 8.72 5.70
N GLU A 313 -15.18 7.93 6.17
CA GLU A 313 -14.73 7.89 7.56
C GLU A 313 -13.27 8.35 7.66
N VAL A 314 -13.03 9.43 8.42
CA VAL A 314 -11.67 9.85 8.79
C VAL A 314 -11.20 8.94 9.92
N ILE A 315 -10.33 7.98 9.59
CA ILE A 315 -9.87 6.98 10.55
C ILE A 315 -8.53 7.34 11.19
N GLY A 316 -7.75 8.26 10.61
CA GLY A 316 -6.46 8.71 11.16
C GLY A 316 -6.20 10.19 10.91
N THR A 317 -5.70 10.89 11.94
CA THR A 317 -5.46 12.35 11.90
C THR A 317 -4.08 12.76 12.39
N LEU A 318 -3.56 13.84 11.80
CA LEU A 318 -2.43 14.62 12.30
C LEU A 318 -2.86 16.09 12.48
N PRO A 319 -2.07 16.95 13.15
CA PRO A 319 -2.45 18.35 13.40
C PRO A 319 -2.81 19.18 12.15
N GLN A 320 -2.33 18.75 10.97
CA GLN A 320 -2.60 19.33 9.66
C GLN A 320 -3.98 18.97 9.10
N GLY A 321 -4.53 17.79 9.44
CA GLY A 321 -5.80 17.28 8.90
C GLY A 321 -5.93 15.75 8.89
N PRO A 322 -6.94 15.22 8.19
CA PRO A 322 -7.07 13.80 7.88
C PRO A 322 -5.87 13.27 7.10
N VAL A 323 -5.34 12.12 7.50
CA VAL A 323 -4.23 11.43 6.81
C VAL A 323 -4.52 9.96 6.52
N ALA A 324 -5.61 9.43 7.04
CA ALA A 324 -6.16 8.13 6.69
C ALA A 324 -7.68 8.24 6.56
N VAL A 325 -8.22 7.92 5.39
CA VAL A 325 -9.66 7.98 5.09
C VAL A 325 -10.10 6.66 4.49
N ALA A 326 -11.06 6.01 5.14
CA ALA A 326 -11.79 4.87 4.60
C ALA A 326 -13.06 5.39 3.90
N GLN A 327 -13.37 4.86 2.72
CA GLN A 327 -14.58 5.18 1.99
C GLN A 327 -15.29 3.89 1.57
N VAL A 328 -16.58 3.77 1.87
CA VAL A 328 -17.46 2.75 1.30
C VAL A 328 -18.30 3.41 0.21
N ARG A 329 -18.36 2.79 -0.96
CA ARG A 329 -18.99 3.37 -2.15
C ARG A 329 -19.67 2.30 -2.99
N ASN A 330 -21.00 2.32 -3.00
CA ASN A 330 -21.81 1.24 -3.56
C ASN A 330 -21.34 -0.10 -2.97
N ASP A 331 -20.89 -1.05 -3.79
CA ASP A 331 -20.49 -2.39 -3.32
C ASP A 331 -18.99 -2.48 -2.95
N GLY A 332 -18.15 -1.56 -3.45
CA GLY A 332 -16.71 -1.54 -3.19
C GLY A 332 -16.23 -0.49 -2.20
N LYS A 333 -14.90 -0.41 -2.06
CA LYS A 333 -14.23 0.22 -0.92
C LYS A 333 -12.95 0.92 -1.36
N LEU A 334 -12.61 2.01 -0.69
CA LEU A 334 -11.33 2.69 -0.87
C LEU A 334 -10.69 2.96 0.48
N PHE A 335 -9.38 2.80 0.56
CA PHE A 335 -8.57 3.33 1.65
C PHE A 335 -7.51 4.27 1.08
N ILE A 336 -7.51 5.50 1.56
CA ILE A 336 -6.53 6.53 1.16
C ILE A 336 -5.66 6.81 2.38
N PHE A 337 -4.36 6.55 2.25
CA PHE A 337 -3.35 6.89 3.25
C PHE A 337 -2.40 7.95 2.70
N GLY A 338 -2.05 8.92 3.54
CA GLY A 338 -1.35 10.15 3.12
C GLY A 338 0.14 10.01 2.83
N ASP A 339 0.73 8.84 3.06
CA ASP A 339 2.19 8.60 3.08
C ASP A 339 2.49 7.18 2.57
N GLU A 340 3.63 6.96 1.89
CA GLU A 340 4.01 5.65 1.36
C GLU A 340 4.77 4.79 2.38
N TRP A 341 5.37 5.37 3.42
CA TRP A 341 6.39 4.69 4.25
C TRP A 341 5.91 3.44 4.99
N ILE A 342 4.60 3.20 5.04
CA ILE A 342 4.05 1.93 5.50
C ILE A 342 4.42 0.74 4.58
N GLU A 343 4.97 0.95 3.39
CA GLU A 343 5.45 -0.12 2.49
C GLU A 343 6.94 -0.50 2.70
N PHE A 344 7.72 0.29 3.44
CA PHE A 344 9.17 0.08 3.54
C PHE A 344 9.58 -0.91 4.64
N ASP A 345 10.50 -1.82 4.30
CA ASP A 345 11.05 -2.85 5.21
C ASP A 345 11.64 -2.24 6.49
N SER A 346 12.22 -1.04 6.40
CA SER A 346 12.80 -0.31 7.55
C SER A 346 11.76 0.03 8.60
N GLU A 347 10.54 0.37 8.17
CA GLU A 347 9.44 0.72 9.05
C GLU A 347 8.80 -0.52 9.64
N TRP A 348 8.74 -1.62 8.89
CA TRP A 348 8.25 -2.90 9.40
C TRP A 348 9.16 -3.49 10.48
N GLN A 349 10.48 -3.32 10.34
CA GLN A 349 11.45 -3.74 11.35
C GLN A 349 11.38 -2.90 12.63
N GLN A 350 11.07 -1.60 12.53
CA GLN A 350 10.98 -0.68 13.65
C GLN A 350 9.60 -0.65 14.32
N ILE A 351 8.54 -0.84 13.53
CA ILE A 351 7.12 -0.74 13.91
C ILE A 351 6.39 -1.99 13.38
N PRO A 352 6.51 -3.16 14.04
CA PRO A 352 5.89 -4.40 13.57
C PRO A 352 4.35 -4.35 13.41
N GLN A 353 3.69 -3.36 14.04
CA GLN A 353 2.26 -3.10 13.85
C GLN A 353 1.89 -2.71 12.41
N ILE A 354 2.84 -2.25 11.59
CA ILE A 354 2.57 -1.91 10.18
C ILE A 354 2.18 -3.16 9.37
N LYS A 355 2.71 -4.35 9.70
CA LYS A 355 2.25 -5.60 9.08
C LYS A 355 0.79 -5.89 9.41
N GLN A 356 0.40 -5.75 10.70
CA GLN A 356 -0.99 -5.88 11.11
C GLN A 356 -1.88 -4.81 10.46
N PHE A 357 -1.37 -3.59 10.26
CA PHE A 357 -2.09 -2.54 9.55
C PHE A 357 -2.39 -2.96 8.10
N TRP A 358 -1.42 -3.54 7.39
CA TRP A 358 -1.64 -4.09 6.06
C TRP A 358 -2.62 -5.27 6.03
N VAL A 359 -2.51 -6.23 6.97
CA VAL A 359 -3.50 -7.31 7.14
C VAL A 359 -4.91 -6.73 7.28
N ASN A 360 -5.09 -5.75 8.18
CA ASN A 360 -6.39 -5.11 8.39
C ASN A 360 -6.87 -4.28 7.18
N ILE A 361 -5.95 -3.70 6.38
CA ILE A 361 -6.27 -2.96 5.15
C ILE A 361 -6.78 -3.92 4.09
N LEU A 362 -6.06 -5.01 3.83
CA LEU A 362 -6.40 -6.00 2.81
C LEU A 362 -7.74 -6.68 3.15
N ALA A 363 -7.86 -7.23 4.36
CA ALA A 363 -9.10 -7.87 4.82
C ALA A 363 -10.30 -6.90 4.83
N TRP A 364 -10.09 -5.59 5.03
CA TRP A 364 -11.16 -4.62 4.89
C TRP A 364 -11.46 -4.30 3.42
N LEU A 365 -10.46 -4.19 2.54
CA LEU A 365 -10.62 -3.86 1.12
C LEU A 365 -11.17 -5.02 0.26
N SER A 366 -11.01 -6.28 0.68
CA SER A 366 -11.54 -7.46 -0.02
C SER A 366 -13.03 -7.29 -0.39
N PRO A 367 -13.49 -7.89 -1.52
CA PRO A 367 -14.89 -7.85 -1.92
C PRO A 367 -15.86 -8.34 -0.82
N GLN A 368 -17.13 -7.92 -0.88
CA GLN A 368 -18.12 -8.35 0.10
C GLN A 368 -18.40 -9.84 -0.03
N ASN A 369 -18.44 -10.54 1.11
CA ASN A 369 -18.53 -12.00 1.20
C ASN A 369 -17.33 -12.75 0.57
N PHE A 370 -16.21 -12.06 0.33
CA PHE A 370 -14.93 -12.68 -0.02
C PHE A 370 -14.03 -12.65 1.22
N CYS A 371 -13.61 -13.82 1.68
CA CYS A 371 -12.66 -13.99 2.80
C CYS A 371 -12.94 -13.23 4.11
N THR A 372 -14.14 -13.33 4.69
CA THR A 372 -14.37 -12.83 6.06
C THR A 372 -13.85 -13.82 7.12
N ILE A 373 -12.52 -13.93 7.24
CA ILE A 373 -11.84 -14.74 8.25
C ILE A 373 -12.34 -14.33 9.66
N PRO A 374 -12.93 -15.24 10.45
CA PRO A 374 -13.43 -14.91 11.79
C PRO A 374 -12.30 -14.46 12.75
N GLN A 375 -12.32 -13.17 13.10
CA GLN A 375 -11.35 -12.49 13.99
C GLN A 375 -11.51 -12.85 15.48
#